data_AF-S5DTQ0-F1
#
_entry.id   AF-S5DTQ0-F1
#
_cell.length_a   1.000
_cell.length_b   1.000
_cell.length_c   1.000
_cell.angle_alpha   90.00
_cell.angle_beta   90.00
_cell.angle_gamma   90.00
#
_symmetry.space_group_name_H-M   'P 1'
#
loop_
_entity.id
_entity.type
_entity.pdbx_description
1 polymer ?
#
loop_
_entity_poly.entity_id
_entity_poly.type
_entity_poly.pdbx_seq_one_letter_code
_entity_poly.pdbx_strand_id
1 'polypeptide(L)'
;MKIKIRRNAADIYRNENTDLSGVYIGDPVWEDRLQKISGKTLEVDTETLFKYEFNTKPIKGVSKEGIRIPEEYVEEVIDDVRKGKAYCELCNQTSNSDKVCTNCGKTDYLEAFFDDDDYES
;
A
#
# COMPACT_ATOMS: atom_id res chain seq x y z
N MET A 1 -1.73 -8.75 8.23
CA MET A 1 -2.49 -7.50 8.04
C MET A 1 -3.45 -7.63 6.87
N LYS A 2 -4.46 -6.76 6.82
CA LYS A 2 -5.40 -6.59 5.71
C LYS A 2 -5.60 -5.10 5.44
N ILE A 3 -6.08 -4.77 4.26
CA ILE A 3 -6.50 -3.40 3.93
C ILE A 3 -7.95 -3.41 3.50
N LYS A 4 -8.71 -2.41 3.93
CA LYS A 4 -10.05 -2.12 3.42
C LYS A 4 -9.92 -1.05 2.34
N ILE A 5 -10.35 -1.37 1.13
CA ILE A 5 -10.32 -0.43 0.02
C ILE A 5 -11.49 0.54 0.11
N ARG A 6 -11.25 1.83 -0.14
CA ARG A 6 -12.31 2.85 -0.21
C ARG A 6 -13.42 2.40 -1.16
N ARG A 7 -14.67 2.63 -0.76
CA ARG A 7 -15.84 2.27 -1.59
C ARG A 7 -15.89 3.02 -2.93
N ASN A 8 -15.28 4.20 -2.99
CA ASN A 8 -15.22 5.06 -4.16
C ASN A 8 -13.81 5.09 -4.80
N ALA A 9 -12.96 4.09 -4.58
CA ALA A 9 -11.57 4.10 -5.08
C ALA A 9 -11.50 4.28 -6.61
N ALA A 10 -12.38 3.62 -7.37
CA ALA A 10 -12.45 3.80 -8.82
C ALA A 10 -12.89 5.22 -9.23
N ASP A 11 -13.78 5.85 -8.45
CA ASP A 11 -14.21 7.23 -8.71
C ASP A 11 -13.08 8.22 -8.44
N ILE A 12 -12.32 8.01 -7.35
CA ILE A 12 -11.12 8.80 -7.03
C ILE A 12 -10.16 8.73 -8.22
N TYR A 13 -9.81 7.52 -8.68
CA TYR A 13 -8.92 7.33 -9.81
C TYR A 13 -9.42 8.02 -11.09
N ARG A 14 -10.71 7.86 -11.43
CA ARG A 14 -11.29 8.54 -12.59
C ARG A 14 -11.15 10.06 -12.50
N ASN A 15 -11.44 10.63 -11.33
CA ASN A 15 -11.39 12.08 -11.15
C ASN A 15 -9.96 12.61 -11.23
N GLU A 16 -8.99 11.89 -10.66
CA GLU A 16 -7.56 12.22 -10.74
C GLU A 16 -7.00 12.14 -12.16
N ASN A 17 -7.60 11.28 -13.00
CA ASN A 17 -7.17 11.02 -14.37
C ASN A 17 -8.13 11.62 -15.40
N THR A 18 -8.94 12.61 -15.00
CA THR A 18 -9.78 13.40 -15.90
C THR A 18 -9.28 14.83 -15.89
N ASP A 19 -8.90 15.37 -17.05
CA ASP A 19 -8.37 16.73 -17.11
C ASP A 19 -9.47 17.81 -16.93
N LEU A 20 -9.06 19.08 -16.90
CA LEU A 20 -9.96 20.23 -16.72
C LEU A 20 -10.99 20.38 -17.88
N SER A 21 -10.75 19.74 -19.02
CA SER A 21 -11.67 19.72 -20.16
C SER A 21 -12.63 18.53 -20.13
N GLY A 22 -12.50 17.63 -19.15
CA GLY A 22 -13.31 16.43 -18.99
C GLY A 22 -12.80 15.22 -19.78
N VAL A 23 -11.59 15.27 -20.33
CA VAL A 23 -10.99 14.14 -21.07
C VAL A 23 -10.34 13.18 -20.08
N TYR A 24 -10.83 11.94 -20.09
CA TYR A 24 -10.25 10.84 -19.30
C TYR A 24 -9.00 10.28 -19.97
N ILE A 25 -7.89 10.23 -19.23
CA ILE A 25 -6.57 9.76 -19.68
C ILE A 25 -6.00 8.63 -18.81
N GLY A 26 -6.82 8.02 -17.96
CA GLY A 26 -6.41 6.92 -17.09
C GLY A 26 -6.22 5.58 -17.81
N ASP A 27 -5.58 4.64 -17.12
CA ASP A 27 -5.47 3.25 -17.53
C ASP A 27 -6.78 2.50 -17.25
N PRO A 28 -7.52 2.07 -18.30
CA PRO A 28 -8.79 1.37 -18.13
C PRO A 28 -8.64 0.02 -17.43
N VAL A 29 -7.48 -0.64 -17.52
CA VAL A 29 -7.23 -1.92 -16.83
C VAL A 29 -7.11 -1.70 -15.33
N TRP A 30 -6.46 -0.61 -14.93
CA TRP A 30 -6.35 -0.25 -13.52
C TRP A 30 -7.70 0.19 -12.94
N GLU A 31 -8.45 1.03 -13.66
CA GLU A 31 -9.79 1.44 -13.26
C GLU A 31 -10.72 0.23 -13.04
N ASP A 32 -10.75 -0.74 -13.97
CA ASP A 32 -11.55 -1.96 -13.83
C ASP A 32 -11.15 -2.78 -12.60
N ARG A 33 -9.85 -2.87 -12.30
CA ARG A 33 -9.37 -3.54 -11.08
C ARG A 33 -9.85 -2.81 -9.83
N LEU A 34 -9.69 -1.49 -9.77
CA LEU A 34 -10.18 -0.67 -8.66
C LEU A 34 -11.68 -0.82 -8.47
N GLN A 35 -12.46 -0.83 -9.56
CA GLN A 35 -13.91 -1.03 -9.50
C GLN A 35 -14.25 -2.40 -8.90
N LYS A 36 -13.53 -3.46 -9.27
CA LYS A 36 -13.76 -4.82 -8.75
C LYS A 36 -13.39 -4.98 -7.29
N ILE A 37 -12.46 -4.18 -6.75
CA ILE A 37 -11.99 -4.30 -5.37
C ILE A 37 -12.55 -3.22 -4.43
N SER A 38 -13.15 -2.17 -4.95
CA SER A 38 -13.69 -1.06 -4.16
C SER A 38 -14.63 -1.56 -3.06
N GLY A 39 -14.40 -1.08 -1.83
CA GLY A 39 -15.17 -1.49 -0.65
C GLY A 39 -14.85 -2.88 -0.08
N LYS A 40 -13.94 -3.65 -0.69
CA LYS A 40 -13.54 -4.97 -0.20
C LYS A 40 -12.37 -4.89 0.78
N THR A 41 -12.31 -5.88 1.66
CA THR A 41 -11.11 -6.15 2.46
C THR A 41 -10.23 -7.14 1.75
N LEU A 42 -8.95 -6.81 1.58
CA LEU A 42 -7.95 -7.62 0.87
C LEU A 42 -6.85 -8.05 1.82
N GLU A 43 -6.33 -9.26 1.61
CA GLU A 43 -5.11 -9.72 2.30
C GLU A 43 -3.89 -9.07 1.66
N VAL A 44 -2.98 -8.60 2.50
CA VAL A 44 -1.69 -8.03 2.11
C VAL A 44 -0.63 -9.12 2.15
N ASP A 45 0.26 -9.11 1.16
CA ASP A 45 1.50 -9.85 1.19
C ASP A 45 2.49 -9.11 2.10
N THR A 46 2.90 -9.77 3.18
CA THR A 46 3.77 -9.19 4.21
C THR A 46 5.22 -9.62 4.08
N GLU A 47 5.62 -10.29 2.99
CA GLU A 47 7.02 -10.65 2.75
C GLU A 47 7.87 -9.41 2.45
N THR A 48 7.30 -8.42 1.76
CA THR A 48 7.94 -7.10 1.53
C THR A 48 6.90 -6.00 1.70
N LEU A 49 7.12 -5.15 2.70
CA LEU A 49 6.23 -4.05 3.09
C LEU A 49 6.79 -2.70 2.64
N PHE A 50 5.90 -1.79 2.26
CA PHE A 50 6.21 -0.42 1.82
C PHE A 50 5.45 0.59 2.70
N LYS A 51 5.94 1.83 2.76
CA LYS A 51 5.33 2.89 3.60
C LYS A 51 3.97 3.32 3.07
N TYR A 52 3.92 3.70 1.80
CA TYR A 52 2.74 4.29 1.15
C TYR A 52 2.02 3.35 0.19
N GLU A 53 2.39 2.06 0.17
CA GLU A 53 1.86 1.08 -0.78
C GLU A 53 1.69 -0.30 -0.13
N PHE A 54 0.72 -1.06 -0.62
CA PHE A 54 0.41 -2.40 -0.14
C PHE A 54 0.37 -3.39 -1.30
N ASN A 55 1.26 -4.37 -1.29
CA ASN A 55 1.12 -5.53 -2.18
C ASN A 55 0.04 -6.44 -1.63
N THR A 56 -0.99 -6.71 -2.43
CA THR A 56 -2.04 -7.67 -2.07
C THR A 56 -1.60 -9.07 -2.43
N LYS A 57 -2.12 -10.06 -1.69
CA LYS A 57 -2.12 -11.45 -2.14
C LYS A 57 -3.00 -11.61 -3.40
N PRO A 58 -2.93 -12.76 -4.10
CA PRO A 58 -3.81 -13.04 -5.22
C PRO A 58 -5.30 -12.80 -4.91
N ILE A 59 -5.97 -12.07 -5.80
CA ILE A 59 -7.38 -11.69 -5.66
C ILE A 59 -8.19 -12.45 -6.70
N LYS A 60 -9.03 -13.39 -6.24
CA LYS A 60 -9.86 -14.23 -7.11
C LYS A 60 -10.70 -13.37 -8.07
N GLY A 61 -10.53 -13.61 -9.37
CA GLY A 61 -11.26 -12.90 -10.43
C GLY A 61 -10.73 -11.49 -10.75
N VAL A 62 -9.65 -11.05 -10.13
CA VAL A 62 -9.03 -9.73 -10.37
C VAL A 62 -7.56 -9.87 -10.75
N SER A 63 -6.74 -10.53 -9.92
CA SER A 63 -5.31 -10.75 -10.21
C SER A 63 -4.81 -12.04 -9.59
N LYS A 64 -4.04 -12.82 -10.37
CA LYS A 64 -3.40 -14.05 -9.90
C LYS A 64 -2.11 -13.81 -9.12
N GLU A 65 -1.43 -12.69 -9.37
CA GLU A 65 -0.18 -12.32 -8.71
C GLU A 65 -0.40 -11.27 -7.59
N GLY A 66 -1.65 -10.87 -7.37
CA GLY A 66 -1.96 -9.70 -6.57
C GLY A 66 -1.75 -8.39 -7.34
N ILE A 67 -1.92 -7.29 -6.64
CA ILE A 67 -1.75 -5.92 -7.15
C ILE A 67 -1.18 -5.04 -6.04
N ARG A 68 -0.41 -4.03 -6.43
CA ARG A 68 0.10 -2.99 -5.54
C ARG A 68 -0.93 -1.88 -5.43
N ILE A 69 -1.38 -1.58 -4.21
CA ILE A 69 -2.39 -0.57 -3.91
C ILE A 69 -1.72 0.61 -3.21
N PRO A 70 -1.72 1.81 -3.80
CA PRO A 70 -1.38 3.05 -3.11
C PRO A 70 -2.27 3.32 -1.89
N GLU A 71 -1.71 3.88 -0.82
CA GLU A 71 -2.44 4.13 0.44
C GLU A 71 -3.64 5.06 0.29
N GLU A 72 -3.64 5.95 -0.70
CA GLU A 72 -4.74 6.88 -0.98
C GLU A 72 -6.07 6.15 -1.29
N TYR A 73 -5.99 4.94 -1.84
CA TYR A 73 -7.16 4.09 -2.10
C TYR A 73 -7.56 3.21 -0.91
N VAL A 74 -6.80 3.24 0.19
CA VAL A 74 -7.07 2.50 1.41
C VAL A 74 -7.88 3.36 2.38
N GLU A 75 -8.96 2.78 2.90
CA GLU A 75 -9.81 3.37 3.92
C GLU A 75 -9.30 3.05 5.33
N GLU A 76 -8.80 1.84 5.52
CA GLU A 76 -8.41 1.32 6.83
C GLU A 76 -7.37 0.20 6.66
N VAL A 77 -6.37 0.18 7.55
CA VAL A 77 -5.41 -0.92 7.68
C VAL A 77 -5.76 -1.73 8.93
N ILE A 78 -6.00 -3.03 8.76
CA ILE A 78 -6.45 -3.93 9.83
C ILE A 78 -5.29 -4.85 10.22
N ASP A 79 -5.04 -4.97 11.52
CA ASP A 79 -3.92 -5.75 12.09
C ASP A 79 -2.57 -5.37 11.45
N ASP A 80 -2.24 -4.08 11.43
CA ASP A 80 -1.01 -3.58 10.81
C ASP A 80 0.24 -4.14 11.52
N VAL A 81 1.05 -4.87 10.77
CA VAL A 81 2.27 -5.56 11.26
C VAL A 81 3.53 -4.72 11.07
N ARG A 82 3.40 -3.49 10.56
CA ARG A 82 4.52 -2.58 10.28
C ARG A 82 5.03 -1.85 11.52
N LYS A 83 4.32 -1.92 12.65
CA LYS A 83 4.71 -1.22 13.89
C LYS A 83 6.09 -1.68 14.36
N GLY A 84 6.99 -0.73 14.65
CA GLY A 84 8.37 -0.99 15.07
C GLY A 84 9.26 -1.59 13.96
N LYS A 85 8.82 -1.53 12.71
CA LYS A 85 9.56 -2.00 11.53
C LYS A 85 9.88 -0.82 10.60
N ALA A 86 10.81 -1.06 9.70
CA ALA A 86 11.19 -0.10 8.68
C ALA A 86 11.46 -0.80 7.35
N TYR A 87 11.29 -0.07 6.24
CA TYR A 87 11.83 -0.47 4.96
C TYR A 87 13.31 -0.05 4.88
N CYS A 88 14.19 -0.95 4.45
CA CYS A 88 15.59 -0.60 4.23
C CYS A 88 15.85 -0.33 2.74
N GLU A 89 16.10 0.92 2.38
CA GLU A 89 16.33 1.36 1.00
C GLU A 89 17.64 0.81 0.41
N LEU A 90 18.61 0.47 1.26
CA LEU A 90 19.90 -0.06 0.80
C LEU A 90 19.81 -1.52 0.32
N CYS A 91 19.17 -2.39 1.11
CA CYS A 91 19.06 -3.81 0.78
C CYS A 91 17.69 -4.20 0.21
N ASN A 92 16.77 -3.23 0.08
CA ASN A 92 15.41 -3.41 -0.42
C ASN A 92 14.63 -4.51 0.32
N GLN A 93 14.73 -4.52 1.65
CA GLN A 93 14.04 -5.50 2.50
C GLN A 93 13.39 -4.83 3.70
N THR A 94 12.30 -5.44 4.19
CA THR A 94 11.69 -5.07 5.46
C THR A 94 12.61 -5.48 6.61
N SER A 95 12.99 -4.49 7.43
CA SER A 95 13.68 -4.68 8.70
C SER A 95 12.67 -4.91 9.82
N ASN A 96 12.94 -5.86 10.72
CA ASN A 96 12.13 -6.07 11.93
C ASN A 96 12.48 -5.10 13.07
N SER A 97 13.16 -4.00 12.74
CA SER A 97 13.57 -2.92 13.64
C SER A 97 13.63 -1.62 12.85
N ASP A 98 13.15 -0.54 13.45
CA ASP A 98 13.25 0.84 12.96
C ASP A 98 14.57 1.54 13.36
N LYS A 99 15.38 0.91 14.22
CA LYS A 99 16.66 1.48 14.71
C LYS A 99 17.89 1.02 13.93
N VAL A 100 17.87 -0.23 13.46
CA VAL A 100 18.98 -0.84 12.71
C VAL A 100 18.43 -1.92 11.79
N CYS A 101 18.88 -1.95 10.54
CA CYS A 101 18.41 -2.94 9.58
C CYS A 101 18.79 -4.34 10.03
N THR A 102 17.80 -5.20 10.28
CA THR A 102 18.04 -6.58 10.72
C THR A 102 18.66 -7.48 9.63
N ASN A 103 18.75 -6.98 8.39
CA ASN A 103 19.26 -7.74 7.24
C ASN A 103 20.68 -7.32 6.83
N CYS A 104 21.02 -6.02 6.91
CA CYS A 104 22.32 -5.49 6.47
C CYS A 104 23.11 -4.73 7.56
N GLY A 105 22.52 -4.53 8.75
CA GLY A 105 23.17 -3.88 9.89
C GLY A 105 23.36 -2.36 9.76
N LYS A 106 22.79 -1.71 8.73
CA LYS A 106 22.87 -0.26 8.52
C LYS A 106 21.72 0.48 9.20
N THR A 107 21.98 1.71 9.63
CA THR A 107 21.04 2.60 10.31
C THR A 107 20.49 3.69 9.38
N ASP A 108 21.34 4.21 8.49
CA ASP A 108 21.08 5.46 7.76
C ASP A 108 20.16 5.31 6.53
N TYR A 109 19.70 4.09 6.27
CA TYR A 109 18.87 3.74 5.11
C TYR A 109 17.53 3.14 5.52
N LEU A 110 17.10 3.39 6.77
CA LEU A 110 15.82 2.93 7.28
C LEU A 110 14.77 4.00 7.12
N GLU A 111 13.70 3.64 6.42
CA GLU A 111 12.46 4.38 6.38
C GLU A 111 11.47 3.70 7.33
N ALA A 112 11.28 4.29 8.52
CA ALA A 112 10.26 3.82 9.47
C ALA A 112 8.87 3.95 8.85
N PHE A 113 8.03 2.92 9.04
CA PHE A 113 6.67 2.93 8.48
C PHE A 113 5.72 3.89 9.20
N PHE A 114 6.05 4.23 10.43
CA PHE A 114 5.34 5.20 11.27
C PHE A 114 6.36 6.22 11.74
N ASP A 115 5.95 7.48 11.80
CA ASP A 115 6.79 8.54 12.31
C ASP A 115 6.70 8.54 13.85
N ASP A 116 7.70 9.10 14.55
CA ASP A 116 7.76 9.08 16.02
C ASP A 116 6.54 9.75 16.69
N ASP A 117 5.85 10.64 15.98
CA ASP A 117 4.65 11.35 16.44
C ASP A 117 3.37 10.47 16.37
N ASP A 118 3.39 9.35 15.64
CA ASP A 118 2.25 8.42 15.55
C ASP A 118 2.03 7.60 16.84
N TYR A 119 2.92 7.75 17.83
CA TYR A 119 2.94 6.97 19.08
C TYR A 119 2.37 7.70 20.31
N GLU A 120 1.94 8.97 20.21
CA GLU A 120 1.41 9.76 21.32
C GLU A 120 -0.14 9.76 21.47
N SER A 121 -0.86 8.79 20.88
CA SER A 121 -2.34 8.70 20.99
C SER A 121 -2.86 7.62 21.94
#